data_AF-A0A935RUG0-F1
#
_entry.id   AF-A0A935RUG0-F1
#
_cell.length_a   1.000
_cell.length_b   1.000
_cell.length_c   1.000
_cell.angle_alpha   90.00
_cell.angle_beta   90.00
_cell.angle_gamma   90.00
#
_symmetry.space_group_name_H-M   'P 1'
#
loop_
_entity.id
_entity.type
_entity.pdbx_description
1 polymer ?
#
loop_
_entity_poly.entity_id
_entity_poly.type
_entity_poly.pdbx_seq_one_letter_code
_entity_poly.pdbx_strand_id
1 'polypeptide(L)'
;MKKPHLRYKDQTRRERTWTIHFISVMKFVKAAVLVAIGVKLLTLVNRDVHEWATDFVSRHGIDAANRFVDATLDKLTGFGNKQIATFSTVAFTYSGLLMTEGIGLWLQKRWAEYLTAFATALLIPIELYELYERFTWVRIAILGLNVFIVWYLVTRLKDEKKDYAAEATENIDASGTRVKICGITDLSDALNALECGADAIGFNFYKGSKRYISPSDAEAIGEKLPLTAEKIGVFVNADCEKIVEIQKIVQLDAIQLHGDESPEFIAKLRALSDAAIIKAFRIGSDFDPNDVLEFKADAILLDAYSESERGGTGKTIDLAIARRIVEIADRVYLAGGLTAENVSDAIRAVQPFAVDVASGVESAPGKKDHKKVAAFINAAKDAL
;
A
#
# COMPACT_ATOMS: atom_id res chain seq x y z
N MET A 1 -30.98 7.81 -7.68
CA MET A 1 -30.33 8.89 -6.90
C MET A 1 -28.98 8.38 -6.42
N LYS A 2 -27.84 8.92 -6.91
CA LYS A 2 -26.50 8.54 -6.39
C LYS A 2 -26.42 8.94 -4.91
N LYS A 3 -26.04 8.01 -4.03
CA LYS A 3 -25.93 8.26 -2.58
C LYS A 3 -24.93 9.42 -2.32
N PRO A 4 -25.18 10.31 -1.35
CA PRO A 4 -24.40 11.54 -1.13
C PRO A 4 -22.90 11.34 -0.84
N HIS A 5 -22.47 10.17 -0.36
CA HIS A 5 -21.07 9.84 -0.12
C HIS A 5 -20.25 9.59 -1.39
N LEU A 6 -20.86 9.06 -2.46
CA LEU A 6 -20.19 8.84 -3.75
C LEU A 6 -19.76 10.17 -4.38
N ARG A 7 -20.55 11.25 -4.16
CA ARG A 7 -20.23 12.59 -4.65
C ARG A 7 -19.04 13.21 -3.92
N TYR A 8 -18.88 12.91 -2.62
CA TYR A 8 -17.73 13.34 -1.83
C TYR A 8 -16.45 12.60 -2.23
N LYS A 9 -16.50 11.27 -2.44
CA LYS A 9 -15.35 10.47 -2.92
C LYS A 9 -14.90 10.82 -4.35
N ASP A 10 -15.83 11.08 -5.26
CA ASP A 10 -15.48 11.55 -6.62
C ASP A 10 -14.79 12.92 -6.57
N GLN A 11 -15.19 13.81 -5.66
CA GLN A 11 -14.53 15.11 -5.44
C GLN A 11 -13.12 14.92 -4.88
N THR A 12 -12.92 14.12 -3.83
CA THR A 12 -11.60 13.92 -3.23
C THR A 12 -10.64 13.20 -4.17
N ARG A 13 -11.10 12.23 -4.97
CA ARG A 13 -10.29 11.55 -5.99
C ARG A 13 -9.87 12.50 -7.12
N ARG A 14 -10.80 13.36 -7.56
CA ARG A 14 -10.54 14.38 -8.58
C ARG A 14 -9.58 15.46 -8.09
N GLU A 15 -9.72 15.90 -6.85
CA GLU A 15 -8.80 16.84 -6.18
C GLU A 15 -7.40 16.24 -6.01
N ARG A 16 -7.30 14.98 -5.56
CA ARG A 16 -6.01 14.27 -5.44
C ARG A 16 -5.30 14.15 -6.79
N THR A 17 -6.03 13.81 -7.85
CA THR A 17 -5.50 13.71 -9.22
C THR A 17 -4.98 15.06 -9.72
N TRP A 18 -5.73 16.13 -9.45
CA TRP A 18 -5.32 17.49 -9.80
C TRP A 18 -4.01 17.89 -9.12
N THR A 19 -3.84 17.59 -7.83
CA THR A 19 -2.62 17.92 -7.09
C THR A 19 -1.41 17.16 -7.62
N ILE A 20 -1.54 15.88 -8.01
CA ILE A 20 -0.44 15.11 -8.61
C ILE A 20 -0.02 15.71 -9.95
N HIS A 21 -1.00 16.02 -10.80
CA HIS A 21 -0.72 16.63 -12.10
C HIS A 21 -0.08 18.01 -11.92
N PHE A 22 -0.51 18.79 -10.93
CA PHE A 22 0.13 20.06 -10.59
C PHE A 22 1.60 19.87 -10.17
N ILE A 23 1.90 18.91 -9.27
CA ILE A 23 3.27 18.60 -8.87
C ILE A 23 4.10 18.14 -10.09
N SER A 24 3.53 17.30 -10.95
CA SER A 24 4.17 16.82 -12.18
C SER A 24 4.49 17.97 -13.15
N VAL A 25 3.54 18.90 -13.39
CA VAL A 25 3.77 20.10 -14.21
C VAL A 25 4.91 20.95 -13.64
N MET A 26 4.93 21.16 -12.32
CA MET A 26 6.02 21.90 -11.67
C MET A 26 7.38 21.22 -11.86
N LYS A 27 7.43 19.88 -11.85
CA LYS A 27 8.66 19.11 -12.14
C LYS A 27 9.10 19.30 -13.59
N PHE A 28 8.18 19.28 -14.56
CA PHE A 28 8.49 19.54 -15.97
C PHE A 28 9.00 20.96 -16.20
N VAL A 29 8.39 21.96 -15.56
CA VAL A 29 8.86 23.35 -15.65
C VAL A 29 10.28 23.48 -15.10
N LYS A 30 10.57 22.89 -13.93
CA LYS A 30 11.93 22.90 -13.35
C LYS A 30 12.94 22.19 -14.27
N ALA A 31 12.57 21.03 -14.83
CA ALA A 31 13.42 20.32 -15.77
C ALA A 31 13.73 21.16 -17.02
N ALA A 32 12.73 21.81 -17.60
CA ALA A 32 12.89 22.68 -18.77
C ALA A 32 13.82 23.88 -18.49
N VAL A 33 13.68 24.52 -17.33
CA VAL A 33 14.57 25.61 -16.89
C VAL A 33 16.01 25.12 -16.74
N LEU A 34 16.22 23.96 -16.12
CA LEU A 34 17.56 23.38 -15.95
C LEU A 34 18.21 22.98 -17.28
N VAL A 35 17.43 22.46 -18.22
CA VAL A 35 17.90 22.19 -19.59
C VAL A 35 18.32 23.49 -20.27
N ALA A 36 17.51 24.55 -20.18
CA ALA A 36 17.85 25.85 -20.77
C ALA A 36 19.13 26.44 -20.18
N ILE A 37 19.29 26.36 -18.85
CA ILE A 37 20.53 26.77 -18.15
C ILE A 37 21.71 25.91 -18.61
N GLY A 38 21.57 24.59 -18.65
CA GLY A 38 22.63 23.68 -19.09
C GLY A 38 23.07 23.94 -20.52
N VAL A 39 22.13 24.13 -21.46
CA VAL A 39 22.42 24.50 -22.85
C VAL A 39 23.13 25.86 -22.89
N LYS A 40 22.67 26.85 -22.12
CA LYS A 40 23.29 28.17 -22.08
C LYS A 40 24.72 28.10 -21.56
N LEU A 41 24.98 27.34 -20.50
CA LEU A 41 26.32 27.12 -19.97
C LEU A 41 27.23 26.43 -20.98
N LEU A 42 26.73 25.44 -21.75
CA LEU A 42 27.49 24.83 -22.84
C LEU A 42 27.90 25.83 -23.92
N THR A 43 27.07 26.82 -24.25
CA THR A 43 27.47 27.89 -25.20
C THR A 43 28.59 28.79 -24.67
N LEU A 44 28.83 28.78 -23.36
CA LEU A 44 29.89 29.52 -22.69
C LEU A 44 31.15 28.68 -22.51
N VAL A 45 31.07 27.36 -22.68
CA VAL A 45 32.25 26.49 -22.72
C VAL A 45 33.07 26.88 -23.96
N ASN A 46 34.28 27.39 -23.73
CA ASN A 46 35.20 27.94 -24.75
C ASN A 46 34.93 29.39 -25.20
N ARG A 47 34.06 30.14 -24.52
CA ARG A 47 33.97 31.61 -24.68
C ARG A 47 34.46 32.30 -23.42
N ASP A 48 34.94 33.53 -23.58
CA ASP A 48 35.25 34.35 -22.40
C ASP A 48 33.93 34.72 -21.70
N VAL A 49 33.74 34.16 -20.50
CA VAL A 49 32.56 34.40 -19.65
C VAL A 49 32.43 35.89 -19.35
N HIS A 50 33.56 36.61 -19.28
CA HIS A 50 33.59 38.04 -19.04
C HIS A 50 32.96 38.83 -20.20
N GLU A 51 33.32 38.49 -21.43
CA GLU A 51 32.81 39.14 -22.65
C GLU A 51 31.30 38.87 -22.82
N TRP A 52 30.84 37.66 -22.51
CA TRP A 52 29.42 37.36 -22.52
C TRP A 52 28.64 38.11 -21.43
N ALA A 53 29.18 38.18 -20.22
CA ALA A 53 28.47 38.78 -19.08
C ALA A 53 28.36 40.31 -19.24
N THR A 54 29.39 40.97 -19.78
CA THR A 54 29.37 42.40 -20.13
C THR A 54 28.42 42.71 -21.29
N ASP A 55 28.38 41.87 -22.33
CA ASP A 55 27.42 41.96 -23.44
C ASP A 55 25.96 41.74 -22.96
N PHE A 56 25.75 40.84 -21.99
CA PHE A 56 24.42 40.62 -21.41
C PHE A 56 23.92 41.82 -20.60
N VAL A 57 24.77 42.39 -19.74
CA VAL A 57 24.48 43.56 -18.90
C VAL A 57 24.15 44.78 -19.78
N SER A 58 24.94 45.01 -20.83
CA SER A 58 24.74 46.12 -21.76
C SER A 58 23.46 45.99 -22.59
N ARG A 59 23.13 44.79 -23.11
CA ARG A 59 21.90 44.57 -23.89
C ARG A 59 20.62 44.74 -23.09
N HIS A 60 20.66 44.47 -21.78
CA HIS A 60 19.47 44.58 -20.92
C HIS A 60 19.41 45.90 -20.16
N GLY A 61 20.30 46.86 -20.47
CA GLY A 61 20.31 48.19 -19.85
C GLY A 61 20.54 48.15 -18.34
N ILE A 62 21.21 47.11 -17.83
CA ILE A 62 21.52 46.96 -16.41
C ILE A 62 22.69 47.89 -16.11
N ASP A 63 22.53 48.76 -15.11
CA ASP A 63 23.56 49.75 -14.75
C ASP A 63 24.84 49.03 -14.27
N ALA A 64 25.85 49.02 -15.14
CA ALA A 64 27.15 48.41 -14.88
C ALA A 64 27.93 49.13 -13.76
N ALA A 65 27.54 50.34 -13.38
CA ALA A 65 28.12 51.07 -12.25
C ALA A 65 27.60 50.61 -10.88
N ASN A 66 26.61 49.69 -10.85
CA ASN A 66 26.10 49.14 -9.61
C ASN A 66 27.10 48.15 -9.00
N ARG A 67 27.59 48.44 -7.78
CA ARG A 67 28.55 47.61 -7.02
C ARG A 67 28.14 46.14 -6.90
N PHE A 68 26.85 45.84 -6.92
CA PHE A 68 26.34 44.47 -6.90
C PHE A 68 26.51 43.75 -8.24
N VAL A 69 26.39 44.46 -9.35
CA VAL A 69 26.59 43.91 -10.71
C VAL A 69 28.07 43.62 -10.92
N ASP A 70 28.94 44.55 -10.53
CA ASP A 70 30.39 44.41 -10.62
C ASP A 70 30.93 43.25 -9.77
N ALA A 71 30.50 43.16 -8.50
CA ALA A 71 30.86 42.05 -7.61
C ALA A 71 30.32 40.68 -8.08
N THR A 72 29.28 40.67 -8.91
CA THR A 72 28.72 39.45 -9.50
C THR A 72 29.49 39.06 -10.76
N LEU A 73 29.88 40.03 -11.59
CA LEU A 73 30.73 39.84 -12.76
C LEU A 73 32.10 39.26 -12.37
N ASP A 74 32.72 39.76 -11.29
CA ASP A 74 33.99 39.26 -10.75
C ASP A 74 33.91 37.83 -10.19
N LYS A 75 32.75 37.41 -9.69
CA LYS A 75 32.56 36.01 -9.28
C LYS A 75 32.35 35.09 -10.47
N LEU A 76 31.75 35.59 -11.55
CA LEU A 76 31.48 34.83 -12.76
C LEU A 76 32.74 34.62 -13.61
N THR A 77 33.69 35.56 -13.57
CA THR A 77 35.00 35.46 -14.24
C THR A 77 35.92 34.41 -13.62
N GLY A 78 35.68 34.01 -12.36
CA GLY A 78 36.43 32.97 -11.67
C GLY A 78 36.12 31.54 -12.10
N PHE A 79 35.11 31.32 -12.95
CA PHE A 79 34.73 29.98 -13.41
C PHE A 79 35.53 29.54 -14.65
N GLY A 80 36.40 28.56 -14.48
CA GLY A 80 37.11 27.95 -15.60
C GLY A 80 36.21 27.07 -16.47
N ASN A 81 36.63 26.82 -17.72
CA ASN A 81 35.90 25.96 -18.68
C ASN A 81 35.48 24.60 -18.10
N LYS A 82 36.33 23.99 -17.25
CA LYS A 82 36.03 22.73 -16.57
C LYS A 82 34.86 22.85 -15.59
N GLN A 83 34.76 23.94 -14.83
CA GLN A 83 33.65 24.16 -13.88
C GLN A 83 32.33 24.39 -14.62
N ILE A 84 32.35 25.15 -15.72
CA ILE A 84 31.17 25.37 -16.57
C ILE A 84 30.66 24.05 -17.17
N ALA A 85 31.58 23.21 -17.67
CA ALA A 85 31.24 21.88 -18.18
C ALA A 85 30.65 20.97 -17.07
N THR A 86 31.22 21.00 -15.86
CA THR A 86 30.69 20.27 -14.70
C THR A 86 29.28 20.75 -14.34
N PHE A 87 29.04 22.06 -14.25
CA PHE A 87 27.72 22.60 -13.93
C PHE A 87 26.67 22.26 -15.00
N SER A 88 27.05 22.30 -16.27
CA SER A 88 26.19 21.86 -17.37
C SER A 88 25.81 20.39 -17.22
N THR A 89 26.78 19.53 -16.91
CA THR A 89 26.58 18.08 -16.72
C THR A 89 25.67 17.78 -15.53
N VAL A 90 25.85 18.50 -14.42
CA VAL A 90 25.00 18.39 -13.22
C VAL A 90 23.57 18.85 -13.55
N ALA A 91 23.41 19.97 -14.25
CA ALA A 91 22.10 20.49 -14.65
C ALA A 91 21.34 19.49 -15.54
N PHE A 92 22.01 18.87 -16.53
CA PHE A 92 21.38 17.86 -17.37
C PHE A 92 21.00 16.60 -16.60
N THR A 93 21.91 16.07 -15.77
CA THR A 93 21.64 14.89 -14.93
C THR A 93 20.43 15.12 -14.02
N TYR A 94 20.39 16.27 -13.34
CA TYR A 94 19.29 16.60 -12.45
C TYR A 94 17.98 16.85 -13.21
N SER A 95 18.04 17.45 -14.41
CA SER A 95 16.86 17.60 -15.27
C SER A 95 16.27 16.24 -15.70
N GLY A 96 17.11 15.25 -16.00
CA GLY A 96 16.68 13.89 -16.35
C GLY A 96 15.98 13.20 -15.19
N LEU A 97 16.49 13.36 -13.97
CA LEU A 97 15.84 12.85 -12.75
C LEU A 97 14.45 13.49 -12.55
N LEU A 98 14.36 14.82 -12.62
CA LEU A 98 13.08 15.54 -12.49
C LEU A 98 12.08 15.17 -13.59
N MET A 99 12.55 14.91 -14.80
CA MET A 99 11.70 14.46 -15.91
C MET A 99 11.17 13.06 -15.66
N THR A 100 12.01 12.16 -15.14
CA THR A 100 11.64 10.79 -14.78
C THR A 100 10.60 10.78 -13.66
N GLU A 101 10.81 11.57 -12.61
CA GLU A 101 9.81 11.80 -11.54
C GLU A 101 8.51 12.38 -12.11
N GLY A 102 8.60 13.43 -12.93
CA GLY A 102 7.45 14.10 -13.53
C GLY A 102 6.60 13.16 -14.38
N ILE A 103 7.22 12.36 -15.26
CA ILE A 103 6.57 11.33 -16.07
C ILE A 103 5.92 10.27 -15.17
N GLY A 104 6.65 9.79 -14.17
CA GLY A 104 6.13 8.78 -13.24
C GLY A 104 4.91 9.28 -12.46
N LEU A 105 4.92 10.52 -11.97
CA LEU A 105 3.78 11.16 -11.31
C LEU A 105 2.61 11.39 -12.29
N TRP A 106 2.89 11.82 -13.51
CA TRP A 106 1.87 12.02 -14.56
C TRP A 106 1.16 10.71 -14.91
N LEU A 107 1.91 9.61 -14.97
CA LEU A 107 1.40 8.25 -15.18
C LEU A 107 0.90 7.58 -13.90
N GLN A 108 0.83 8.32 -12.78
CA GLN A 108 0.35 7.85 -11.48
C GLN A 108 1.08 6.57 -10.99
N LYS A 109 2.39 6.47 -11.27
CA LYS A 109 3.21 5.34 -10.86
C LYS A 109 3.74 5.55 -9.44
N ARG A 110 3.50 4.56 -8.56
CA ARG A 110 3.85 4.64 -7.12
C ARG A 110 5.33 4.87 -6.86
N TRP A 111 6.21 4.25 -7.65
CA TRP A 111 7.66 4.44 -7.51
C TRP A 111 8.06 5.93 -7.63
N ALA A 112 7.32 6.72 -8.42
CA ALA A 112 7.59 8.14 -8.62
C ALA A 112 7.13 9.00 -7.44
N GLU A 113 6.07 8.58 -6.73
CA GLU A 113 5.63 9.23 -5.50
C GLU A 113 6.64 9.04 -4.37
N TYR A 114 7.14 7.80 -4.21
CA TYR A 114 8.23 7.50 -3.26
C TYR A 114 9.51 8.25 -3.61
N LEU A 115 9.91 8.22 -4.88
CA LEU A 115 11.09 8.92 -5.36
C LEU A 115 10.98 10.43 -5.12
N THR A 116 9.83 11.04 -5.42
CA THR A 116 9.59 12.47 -5.23
C THR A 116 9.59 12.85 -3.75
N ALA A 117 8.92 12.06 -2.89
CA ALA A 117 8.90 12.31 -1.45
C ALA A 117 10.31 12.22 -0.86
N PHE A 118 11.07 11.19 -1.24
CA PHE A 118 12.44 11.00 -0.79
C PHE A 118 13.37 12.12 -1.28
N ALA A 119 13.37 12.42 -2.58
CA ALA A 119 14.21 13.46 -3.17
C ALA A 119 13.90 14.84 -2.58
N THR A 120 12.63 15.16 -2.34
CA THR A 120 12.23 16.44 -1.73
C THR A 120 12.62 16.48 -0.25
N ALA A 121 12.47 15.39 0.49
CA ALA A 121 12.89 15.32 1.89
C ALA A 121 14.40 15.47 2.07
N LEU A 122 15.21 14.96 1.14
CA LEU A 122 16.67 15.09 1.16
C LEU A 122 17.14 16.54 1.01
N LEU A 123 16.32 17.42 0.41
CA LEU A 123 16.62 18.84 0.22
C LEU A 123 16.29 19.70 1.46
N ILE A 124 15.41 19.22 2.35
CA ILE A 124 14.98 19.98 3.54
C ILE A 124 16.16 20.38 4.45
N PRO A 125 17.14 19.50 4.76
CA PRO A 125 18.30 19.90 5.58
C PRO A 125 19.13 21.02 4.97
N ILE A 126 19.28 21.03 3.64
CA ILE A 126 20.03 22.06 2.91
C ILE A 126 19.27 23.38 2.97
N GLU A 127 17.96 23.36 2.74
CA GLU A 127 17.09 24.54 2.81
C GLU A 127 17.03 25.14 4.23
N LEU A 128 17.05 24.29 5.27
CA LEU A 128 17.13 24.73 6.66
C LEU A 128 18.47 25.41 6.97
N TYR A 129 19.58 24.84 6.49
CA TYR A 129 20.90 25.44 6.64
C TYR A 129 21.00 26.79 5.92
N GLU A 130 20.49 26.87 4.68
CA GLU A 130 20.45 28.11 3.92
C GLU A 130 19.56 29.20 4.56
N LEU A 131 18.43 28.81 5.17
CA LEU A 131 17.55 29.73 5.88
C LEU A 131 18.21 30.28 7.14
N TYR A 132 18.99 29.45 7.84
CA TYR A 132 19.76 29.84 9.02
C TYR A 132 20.83 30.89 8.68
N GLU A 133 21.56 30.72 7.56
CA GLU A 133 22.57 31.70 7.15
C GLU A 133 22.00 32.98 6.52
N ARG A 134 20.91 32.89 5.75
CA ARG A 134 20.30 34.07 5.10
C ARG A 134 18.79 34.00 5.14
N PHE A 135 18.22 34.81 6.04
CA PHE A 135 16.80 34.94 6.20
C PHE A 135 16.16 35.72 5.05
N THR A 136 15.27 35.08 4.28
CA THR A 136 14.42 35.76 3.29
C THR A 136 13.03 35.10 3.25
N TRP A 137 11.99 35.91 3.03
CA TRP A 137 10.61 35.42 2.93
C TRP A 137 10.40 34.43 1.78
N VAL A 138 11.17 34.58 0.69
CA VAL A 138 11.13 33.65 -0.46
C VAL A 138 11.62 32.26 -0.05
N ARG A 139 12.70 32.14 0.73
CA ARG A 139 13.22 30.85 1.20
C ARG A 139 12.25 30.15 2.15
N ILE A 140 11.57 30.89 3.01
CA ILE A 140 10.52 30.35 3.89
C ILE A 140 9.37 29.78 3.07
N ALA A 141 8.93 30.49 2.02
CA ALA A 141 7.86 30.03 1.15
C ALA A 141 8.23 28.73 0.41
N ILE A 142 9.47 28.62 -0.08
CA ILE A 142 9.97 27.40 -0.75
C ILE A 142 10.02 26.22 0.23
N LEU A 143 10.59 26.42 1.41
CA LEU A 143 10.65 25.38 2.45
C LEU A 143 9.24 24.91 2.84
N GLY A 144 8.32 25.86 3.06
CA GLY A 144 6.93 25.54 3.37
C GLY A 144 6.24 24.71 2.28
N LEU A 145 6.49 25.05 1.00
CA LEU A 145 5.98 24.30 -0.13
C LEU A 145 6.55 22.87 -0.19
N ASN A 146 7.86 22.71 0.01
CA ASN A 146 8.51 21.39 -0.01
C ASN A 146 8.04 20.51 1.16
N VAL A 147 7.92 21.07 2.36
CA VAL A 147 7.35 20.39 3.53
C VAL A 147 5.90 19.96 3.24
N PHE A 148 5.09 20.83 2.64
CA PHE A 148 3.74 20.49 2.23
C PHE A 148 3.70 19.35 1.20
N ILE A 149 4.55 19.37 0.17
CA ILE A 149 4.63 18.31 -0.84
C ILE A 149 4.99 16.96 -0.19
N VAL A 150 5.99 16.94 0.68
CA VAL A 150 6.40 15.71 1.40
C VAL A 150 5.27 15.22 2.29
N TRP A 151 4.66 16.09 3.08
CA TRP A 151 3.52 15.76 3.93
C TRP A 151 2.34 15.20 3.12
N TYR A 152 1.98 15.85 2.01
CA TYR A 152 0.89 15.44 1.13
C TYR A 152 1.15 14.07 0.49
N LEU A 153 2.35 13.83 -0.05
CA LEU A 153 2.69 12.55 -0.67
C LEU A 153 2.73 11.41 0.37
N VAL A 154 3.28 11.64 1.56
CA VAL A 154 3.34 10.63 2.63
C VAL A 154 1.95 10.31 3.19
N THR A 155 1.11 11.33 3.41
CA THR A 155 -0.28 11.11 3.88
C THR A 155 -1.09 10.38 2.83
N ARG A 156 -0.97 10.75 1.55
CA ARG A 156 -1.65 10.05 0.46
C ARG A 156 -1.22 8.60 0.30
N LEU A 157 0.07 8.29 0.42
CA LEU A 157 0.56 6.89 0.39
C LEU A 157 -0.01 6.04 1.53
N LYS A 158 -0.30 6.64 2.69
CA LYS A 158 -0.97 5.98 3.82
C LYS A 158 -2.48 5.87 3.63
N ASP A 159 -3.11 6.95 3.15
CA ASP A 159 -4.55 7.02 2.96
C ASP A 159 -5.01 6.11 1.83
N GLU A 160 -4.25 5.95 0.73
CA GLU A 160 -4.61 4.99 -0.32
C GLU A 160 -4.67 3.56 0.21
N LYS A 161 -3.80 3.13 1.12
CA LYS A 161 -3.87 1.77 1.71
C LYS A 161 -5.16 1.58 2.52
N LYS A 162 -5.61 2.63 3.22
CA LYS A 162 -6.91 2.66 3.92
C LYS A 162 -8.09 2.76 2.95
N ASP A 163 -7.96 3.53 1.88
CA ASP A 163 -8.99 3.73 0.86
C ASP A 163 -9.17 2.46 0.03
N TYR A 164 -8.11 1.70 -0.30
CA TYR A 164 -8.23 0.36 -0.89
C TYR A 164 -8.96 -0.60 0.06
N ALA A 165 -8.64 -0.59 1.36
CA ALA A 165 -9.36 -1.38 2.35
C ALA A 165 -10.84 -0.95 2.48
N ALA A 166 -11.13 0.35 2.36
CA ALA A 166 -12.47 0.91 2.43
C ALA A 166 -13.27 0.77 1.11
N GLU A 167 -12.63 0.81 -0.04
CA GLU A 167 -13.19 0.65 -1.39
C GLU A 167 -13.38 -0.84 -1.71
N ALA A 168 -12.51 -1.73 -1.18
CA ALA A 168 -12.82 -3.15 -1.07
C ALA A 168 -14.08 -3.36 -0.22
N THR A 169 -14.26 -2.60 0.88
CA THR A 169 -15.48 -2.68 1.72
C THR A 169 -16.72 -2.08 1.04
N GLU A 170 -16.58 -1.06 0.21
CA GLU A 170 -17.71 -0.41 -0.50
C GLU A 170 -18.10 -1.15 -1.79
N ASN A 171 -17.17 -1.84 -2.45
CA ASN A 171 -17.48 -2.76 -3.54
C ASN A 171 -18.18 -4.04 -3.02
N ILE A 172 -17.99 -4.43 -1.76
CA ILE A 172 -18.74 -5.54 -1.12
C ILE A 172 -20.23 -5.23 -1.01
N ASP A 173 -20.59 -3.96 -0.74
CA ASP A 173 -21.98 -3.50 -0.77
C ASP A 173 -22.62 -3.56 -2.18
N ALA A 174 -21.81 -3.76 -3.24
CA ALA A 174 -22.24 -3.91 -4.63
C ALA A 174 -22.02 -5.32 -5.20
N SER A 175 -21.19 -6.18 -4.59
CA SER A 175 -20.83 -7.50 -5.12
C SER A 175 -20.53 -8.56 -4.03
N GLY A 176 -21.57 -9.25 -3.55
CA GLY A 176 -21.53 -10.60 -2.96
C GLY A 176 -20.59 -10.87 -1.76
N THR A 177 -20.66 -12.09 -1.21
CA THR A 177 -19.76 -12.57 -0.16
C THR A 177 -18.33 -12.82 -0.71
N ARG A 178 -17.30 -12.43 0.04
CA ARG A 178 -15.90 -12.66 -0.34
C ARG A 178 -15.47 -14.11 -0.10
N VAL A 179 -14.48 -14.59 -0.83
CA VAL A 179 -13.95 -15.95 -0.71
C VAL A 179 -12.46 -15.93 -0.39
N LYS A 180 -12.07 -16.56 0.71
CA LYS A 180 -10.69 -16.81 1.12
C LYS A 180 -10.33 -18.27 0.92
N ILE A 181 -9.24 -18.54 0.21
CA ILE A 181 -8.65 -19.88 0.09
C ILE A 181 -7.44 -19.99 1.03
N CYS A 182 -7.57 -20.79 2.07
CA CYS A 182 -6.59 -20.90 3.15
C CYS A 182 -5.67 -22.12 3.00
N GLY A 183 -4.45 -22.01 3.51
CA GLY A 183 -3.47 -23.10 3.51
C GLY A 183 -2.89 -23.36 2.12
N ILE A 184 -2.58 -22.29 1.40
CA ILE A 184 -1.82 -22.34 0.15
C ILE A 184 -0.36 -22.64 0.46
N THR A 185 0.20 -23.64 -0.23
CA THR A 185 1.63 -24.00 -0.11
C THR A 185 2.37 -23.95 -1.45
N ASP A 186 1.68 -23.63 -2.54
CA ASP A 186 2.23 -23.67 -3.91
C ASP A 186 1.65 -22.53 -4.77
N LEU A 187 2.46 -22.00 -5.68
CA LEU A 187 2.09 -20.88 -6.56
C LEU A 187 0.94 -21.22 -7.51
N SER A 188 0.93 -22.42 -8.09
CA SER A 188 -0.12 -22.85 -9.02
C SER A 188 -1.49 -22.87 -8.36
N ASP A 189 -1.55 -23.29 -7.10
CA ASP A 189 -2.80 -23.33 -6.33
C ASP A 189 -3.27 -21.90 -5.99
N ALA A 190 -2.33 -21.01 -5.67
CA ALA A 190 -2.64 -19.59 -5.42
C ALA A 190 -3.20 -18.89 -6.65
N LEU A 191 -2.52 -19.03 -7.80
CA LEU A 191 -2.95 -18.41 -9.06
C LEU A 191 -4.29 -18.98 -9.53
N ASN A 192 -4.48 -20.30 -9.47
CA ASN A 192 -5.74 -20.93 -9.83
C ASN A 192 -6.91 -20.42 -8.97
N ALA A 193 -6.71 -20.29 -7.66
CA ALA A 193 -7.73 -19.74 -6.76
C ALA A 193 -8.13 -18.30 -7.17
N LEU A 194 -7.15 -17.45 -7.47
CA LEU A 194 -7.40 -16.07 -7.89
C LEU A 194 -8.07 -15.99 -9.27
N GLU A 195 -7.66 -16.81 -10.22
CA GLU A 195 -8.30 -16.93 -11.54
C GLU A 195 -9.76 -17.36 -11.43
N CYS A 196 -10.08 -18.21 -10.45
CA CYS A 196 -11.45 -18.63 -10.17
C CYS A 196 -12.27 -17.57 -9.41
N GLY A 197 -11.67 -16.46 -8.98
CA GLY A 197 -12.36 -15.36 -8.31
C GLY A 197 -12.25 -15.35 -6.78
N ALA A 198 -11.24 -16.02 -6.20
CA ALA A 198 -10.92 -15.84 -4.79
C ALA A 198 -10.46 -14.39 -4.52
N ASP A 199 -10.90 -13.84 -3.39
CA ASP A 199 -10.57 -12.48 -2.97
C ASP A 199 -9.32 -12.42 -2.08
N ALA A 200 -9.00 -13.53 -1.41
CA ALA A 200 -7.89 -13.62 -0.46
C ALA A 200 -7.21 -14.99 -0.46
N ILE A 201 -5.90 -14.97 -0.22
CA ILE A 201 -5.04 -16.15 -0.11
C ILE A 201 -4.47 -16.24 1.30
N GLY A 202 -4.64 -17.41 1.93
CA GLY A 202 -4.15 -17.68 3.29
C GLY A 202 -2.88 -18.53 3.31
N PHE A 203 -1.83 -18.02 3.95
CA PHE A 203 -0.58 -18.75 4.24
C PHE A 203 -0.54 -19.17 5.70
N ASN A 204 -0.29 -20.45 5.98
CA ASN A 204 -0.25 -20.95 7.36
C ASN A 204 1.18 -21.06 7.88
N PHE A 205 1.52 -20.25 8.88
CA PHE A 205 2.86 -20.19 9.47
C PHE A 205 3.00 -21.00 10.77
N TYR A 206 1.95 -21.74 11.16
CA TYR A 206 2.02 -22.62 12.31
C TYR A 206 2.71 -23.94 11.94
N LYS A 207 3.91 -24.18 12.49
CA LYS A 207 4.73 -25.39 12.21
C LYS A 207 4.03 -26.71 12.51
N GLY A 208 3.06 -26.74 13.42
CA GLY A 208 2.27 -27.94 13.72
C GLY A 208 1.16 -28.23 12.72
N SER A 209 0.97 -27.38 11.70
CA SER A 209 -0.04 -27.55 10.66
C SER A 209 0.44 -28.46 9.54
N LYS A 210 -0.44 -29.35 9.06
CA LYS A 210 -0.24 -30.12 7.81
C LYS A 210 -0.13 -29.20 6.56
N ARG A 211 -0.47 -27.92 6.71
CA ARG A 211 -0.48 -26.88 5.66
C ARG A 211 0.59 -25.80 5.89
N TYR A 212 1.58 -26.09 6.72
CA TYR A 212 2.65 -25.15 7.03
C TYR A 212 3.42 -24.77 5.75
N ILE A 213 3.71 -23.48 5.61
CA ILE A 213 4.62 -22.94 4.59
C ILE A 213 5.67 -22.06 5.28
N SER A 214 6.92 -22.10 4.78
CA SER A 214 7.97 -21.24 5.32
C SER A 214 7.75 -19.77 4.90
N PRO A 215 8.22 -18.78 5.68
CA PRO A 215 8.13 -17.37 5.28
C PRO A 215 8.77 -17.07 3.94
N SER A 216 9.89 -17.73 3.61
CA SER A 216 10.59 -17.53 2.33
C SER A 216 9.80 -18.10 1.15
N ASP A 217 9.19 -19.28 1.30
CA ASP A 217 8.34 -19.84 0.24
C ASP A 217 7.07 -19.00 0.04
N ALA A 218 6.48 -18.50 1.14
CA ALA A 218 5.31 -17.62 1.07
C ALA A 218 5.64 -16.28 0.42
N GLU A 219 6.82 -15.71 0.67
CA GLU A 219 7.35 -14.52 -0.01
C GLU A 219 7.47 -14.77 -1.52
N ALA A 220 8.12 -15.87 -1.92
CA ALA A 220 8.30 -16.22 -3.33
C ALA A 220 6.98 -16.43 -4.09
N ILE A 221 5.93 -16.90 -3.41
CA ILE A 221 4.56 -16.94 -3.95
C ILE A 221 3.99 -15.53 -3.99
N GLY A 222 4.03 -14.80 -2.87
CA GLY A 222 3.44 -13.49 -2.68
C GLY A 222 3.94 -12.41 -3.65
N GLU A 223 5.21 -12.47 -4.07
CA GLU A 223 5.79 -11.57 -5.08
C GLU A 223 5.18 -11.74 -6.48
N LYS A 224 4.61 -12.92 -6.75
CA LYS A 224 4.02 -13.26 -8.06
C LYS A 224 2.51 -13.10 -8.08
N LEU A 225 1.88 -12.82 -6.94
CA LEU A 225 0.45 -12.59 -6.87
C LEU A 225 0.09 -11.18 -7.38
N PRO A 226 -1.06 -11.00 -8.05
CA PRO A 226 -1.54 -9.68 -8.42
C PRO A 226 -1.80 -8.83 -7.18
N LEU A 227 -1.62 -7.51 -7.30
CA LEU A 227 -1.81 -6.56 -6.20
C LEU A 227 -3.25 -6.52 -5.65
N THR A 228 -4.22 -7.06 -6.38
CA THR A 228 -5.62 -7.17 -5.96
C THR A 228 -5.87 -8.35 -5.03
N ALA A 229 -4.93 -9.30 -4.92
CA ALA A 229 -5.06 -10.47 -4.05
C ALA A 229 -4.66 -10.11 -2.62
N GLU A 230 -5.61 -10.19 -1.69
CA GLU A 230 -5.33 -9.99 -0.27
C GLU A 230 -4.52 -11.17 0.29
N LYS A 231 -3.37 -10.88 0.91
CA LYS A 231 -2.50 -11.90 1.53
C LYS A 231 -2.72 -11.95 3.03
N ILE A 232 -3.13 -13.12 3.53
CA ILE A 232 -3.48 -13.32 4.93
C ILE A 232 -2.55 -14.36 5.55
N GLY A 233 -1.83 -14.01 6.62
CA GLY A 233 -1.00 -14.96 7.37
C GLY A 233 -1.74 -15.54 8.56
N VAL A 234 -1.73 -16.86 8.71
CA VAL A 234 -2.35 -17.58 9.84
C VAL A 234 -1.29 -17.95 10.86
N PHE A 235 -1.51 -17.54 12.11
CA PHE A 235 -0.62 -17.75 13.23
C PHE A 235 -1.39 -18.41 14.39
N VAL A 236 -0.67 -19.22 15.17
CA VAL A 236 -1.21 -19.88 16.36
C VAL A 236 -0.21 -19.70 17.48
N ASN A 237 -0.54 -18.84 18.45
CA ASN A 237 0.25 -18.58 19.66
C ASN A 237 1.73 -18.23 19.35
N ALA A 238 1.95 -17.46 18.28
CA ALA A 238 3.28 -16.98 17.89
C ALA A 238 3.57 -15.62 18.56
N ASP A 239 4.84 -15.31 18.81
CA ASP A 239 5.23 -14.01 19.37
C ASP A 239 4.97 -12.86 18.40
N CYS A 240 4.57 -11.69 18.93
CA CYS A 240 4.28 -10.49 18.15
C CYS A 240 5.45 -10.10 17.23
N GLU A 241 6.68 -10.19 17.73
CA GLU A 241 7.90 -9.84 17.02
C GLU A 241 8.08 -10.75 15.78
N LYS A 242 7.77 -12.05 15.94
CA LYS A 242 7.85 -13.01 14.83
C LYS A 242 6.75 -12.80 13.80
N ILE A 243 5.54 -12.49 14.25
CA ILE A 243 4.41 -12.15 13.37
C ILE A 243 4.76 -10.94 12.51
N VAL A 244 5.28 -9.87 13.12
CA VAL A 244 5.65 -8.62 12.42
C VAL A 244 6.81 -8.85 11.44
N GLU A 245 7.79 -9.66 11.80
CA GLU A 245 8.87 -10.07 10.89
C GLU A 245 8.30 -10.74 9.63
N ILE A 246 7.44 -11.75 9.80
CA ILE A 246 6.83 -12.49 8.69
C ILE A 246 5.89 -11.58 7.87
N GLN A 247 5.13 -10.71 8.52
CA GLN A 247 4.26 -9.74 7.86
C GLN A 247 5.04 -8.82 6.91
N LYS A 248 6.24 -8.37 7.31
CA LYS A 248 7.08 -7.52 6.46
C LYS A 248 7.71 -8.28 5.30
N ILE A 249 8.21 -9.49 5.56
CA ILE A 249 8.85 -10.35 4.53
C ILE A 249 7.83 -10.69 3.43
N VAL A 250 6.68 -11.24 3.80
CA VAL A 250 5.67 -11.71 2.84
C VAL A 250 4.77 -10.56 2.33
N GLN A 251 4.90 -9.37 2.94
CA GLN A 251 4.03 -8.21 2.74
C GLN A 251 2.56 -8.59 2.93
N LEU A 252 2.23 -9.13 4.11
CA LEU A 252 0.85 -9.53 4.45
C LEU A 252 -0.03 -8.30 4.64
N ASP A 253 -1.27 -8.40 4.14
CA ASP A 253 -2.31 -7.38 4.30
C ASP A 253 -3.10 -7.58 5.59
N ALA A 254 -3.27 -8.84 6.00
CA ALA A 254 -3.90 -9.21 7.27
C ALA A 254 -3.18 -10.33 8.02
N ILE A 255 -3.33 -10.31 9.34
CA ILE A 255 -2.82 -11.29 10.30
C ILE A 255 -4.01 -11.98 10.94
N GLN A 256 -4.16 -13.28 10.71
CA GLN A 256 -5.15 -14.14 11.32
C GLN A 256 -4.58 -14.85 12.55
N LEU A 257 -5.04 -14.44 13.73
CA LEU A 257 -4.74 -15.06 15.01
C LEU A 257 -5.73 -16.19 15.27
N HIS A 258 -5.22 -17.42 15.30
CA HIS A 258 -6.02 -18.64 15.32
C HIS A 258 -5.75 -19.53 16.54
N GLY A 259 -5.03 -19.00 17.53
CA GLY A 259 -4.80 -19.62 18.83
C GLY A 259 -5.63 -18.98 19.94
N ASP A 260 -5.02 -18.94 21.11
CA ASP A 260 -5.57 -18.48 22.39
C ASP A 260 -5.07 -17.05 22.72
N GLU A 261 -4.71 -16.27 21.68
CA GLU A 261 -4.18 -14.92 21.84
C GLU A 261 -5.23 -14.00 22.49
N SER A 262 -4.85 -13.27 23.54
CA SER A 262 -5.74 -12.41 24.33
C SER A 262 -6.03 -11.04 23.69
N PRO A 263 -7.02 -10.28 24.18
CA PRO A 263 -7.24 -8.89 23.76
C PRO A 263 -6.00 -8.00 23.95
N GLU A 264 -5.22 -8.19 25.02
CA GLU A 264 -3.97 -7.47 25.28
C GLU A 264 -2.91 -7.81 24.23
N PHE A 265 -2.86 -9.07 23.78
CA PHE A 265 -1.98 -9.48 22.70
C PHE A 265 -2.32 -8.75 21.40
N ILE A 266 -3.61 -8.64 21.05
CA ILE A 266 -4.06 -7.87 19.87
C ILE A 266 -3.66 -6.40 20.01
N ALA A 267 -3.86 -5.80 21.18
CA ALA A 267 -3.47 -4.42 21.43
C ALA A 267 -1.96 -4.20 21.25
N LYS A 268 -1.12 -5.12 21.76
CA LYS A 268 0.34 -5.10 21.55
C LYS A 268 0.69 -5.24 20.08
N LEU A 269 0.11 -6.20 19.38
CA LEU A 269 0.38 -6.45 17.96
C LEU A 269 -0.01 -5.25 17.09
N ARG A 270 -1.15 -4.62 17.37
CA ARG A 270 -1.64 -3.42 16.67
C ARG A 270 -0.69 -2.22 16.83
N ALA A 271 0.05 -2.14 17.93
CA ALA A 271 1.07 -1.10 18.10
C ALA A 271 2.33 -1.34 17.24
N LEU A 272 2.53 -2.56 16.75
CA LEU A 272 3.74 -2.99 16.03
C LEU A 272 3.52 -3.26 14.53
N SER A 273 2.27 -3.47 14.11
CA SER A 273 1.90 -3.79 12.72
C SER A 273 0.80 -2.86 12.21
N ASP A 274 0.83 -2.59 10.91
CA ASP A 274 -0.19 -1.87 10.17
C ASP A 274 -1.17 -2.80 9.42
N ALA A 275 -0.97 -4.12 9.49
CA ALA A 275 -1.85 -5.12 8.89
C ALA A 275 -3.18 -5.23 9.67
N ALA A 276 -4.26 -5.59 8.97
CA ALA A 276 -5.54 -5.85 9.62
C ALA A 276 -5.44 -7.11 10.50
N ILE A 277 -6.05 -7.11 11.68
CA ILE A 277 -6.04 -8.24 12.60
C ILE A 277 -7.37 -8.98 12.53
N ILE A 278 -7.32 -10.26 12.15
CA ILE A 278 -8.46 -11.18 12.14
C ILE A 278 -8.32 -12.10 13.36
N LYS A 279 -9.29 -12.11 14.27
CA LYS A 279 -9.29 -13.05 15.40
C LYS A 279 -10.24 -14.21 15.10
N ALA A 280 -9.72 -15.44 15.16
CA ALA A 280 -10.55 -16.62 15.02
C ALA A 280 -11.09 -17.11 16.37
N PHE A 281 -12.33 -17.57 16.35
CA PHE A 281 -13.04 -18.17 17.47
C PHE A 281 -13.56 -19.53 17.05
N ARG A 282 -13.41 -20.51 17.95
CA ARG A 282 -14.07 -21.80 17.80
C ARG A 282 -15.42 -21.71 18.48
N ILE A 283 -16.47 -21.87 17.68
CA ILE A 283 -17.83 -21.68 18.16
C ILE A 283 -18.41 -23.04 18.56
N GLY A 284 -18.75 -23.16 19.85
CA GLY A 284 -19.57 -24.24 20.41
C GLY A 284 -20.95 -23.71 20.83
N SER A 285 -21.82 -24.60 21.32
CA SER A 285 -23.17 -24.24 21.77
C SER A 285 -23.22 -23.20 22.89
N ASP A 286 -22.17 -23.17 23.72
CA ASP A 286 -22.12 -22.33 24.93
C ASP A 286 -21.35 -21.02 24.70
N PHE A 287 -21.01 -20.70 23.45
CA PHE A 287 -20.27 -19.48 23.10
C PHE A 287 -21.19 -18.25 23.21
N ASP A 288 -20.79 -17.24 23.99
CA ASP A 288 -21.49 -15.95 24.00
C ASP A 288 -21.04 -15.10 22.80
N PRO A 289 -21.94 -14.74 21.87
CA PRO A 289 -21.61 -13.86 20.76
C PRO A 289 -20.90 -12.57 21.16
N ASN A 290 -21.19 -12.02 22.35
CA ASN A 290 -20.64 -10.74 22.77
C ASN A 290 -19.14 -10.79 23.10
N ASP A 291 -18.60 -11.97 23.40
CA ASP A 291 -17.18 -12.16 23.73
C ASP A 291 -16.26 -11.67 22.60
N VAL A 292 -16.73 -11.72 21.34
CA VAL A 292 -15.95 -11.26 20.18
C VAL A 292 -15.64 -9.75 20.24
N LEU A 293 -16.48 -8.95 20.90
CA LEU A 293 -16.34 -7.50 20.97
C LEU A 293 -15.16 -7.06 21.85
N GLU A 294 -14.77 -7.89 22.83
CA GLU A 294 -13.66 -7.59 23.73
C GLU A 294 -12.32 -7.51 23.00
N PHE A 295 -12.16 -8.30 21.94
CA PHE A 295 -10.90 -8.43 21.20
C PHE A 295 -10.58 -7.23 20.32
N LYS A 296 -11.59 -6.43 19.94
CA LYS A 296 -11.43 -5.24 19.07
C LYS A 296 -10.58 -5.54 17.82
N ALA A 297 -10.78 -6.73 17.24
CA ALA A 297 -10.16 -7.14 15.99
C ALA A 297 -10.82 -6.42 14.80
N ASP A 298 -10.10 -6.29 13.68
CA ASP A 298 -10.63 -5.67 12.46
C ASP A 298 -11.60 -6.61 11.71
N ALA A 299 -11.51 -7.91 11.97
CA ALA A 299 -12.48 -8.91 11.56
C ALA A 299 -12.50 -10.11 12.52
N ILE A 300 -13.62 -10.81 12.51
CA ILE A 300 -13.86 -12.02 13.32
C ILE A 300 -13.94 -13.21 12.37
N LEU A 301 -13.28 -14.31 12.69
CA LEU A 301 -13.42 -15.58 11.97
C LEU A 301 -14.08 -16.61 12.86
N LEU A 302 -15.18 -17.17 12.40
CA LEU A 302 -15.91 -18.22 13.10
C LEU A 302 -15.51 -19.56 12.49
N ASP A 303 -14.87 -20.42 13.28
CA ASP A 303 -14.49 -21.77 12.88
C ASP A 303 -15.32 -22.81 13.64
N ALA A 304 -15.68 -23.89 12.94
CA ALA A 304 -16.52 -24.94 13.51
C ALA A 304 -15.72 -25.77 14.52
N TYR A 305 -16.31 -26.01 15.69
CA TYR A 305 -15.66 -26.84 16.72
C TYR A 305 -15.58 -28.32 16.30
N SER A 306 -14.38 -28.90 16.38
CA SER A 306 -14.08 -30.32 16.12
C SER A 306 -13.23 -30.85 17.28
N GLU A 307 -13.73 -31.86 18.00
CA GLU A 307 -13.06 -32.43 19.18
C GLU A 307 -11.78 -33.21 18.87
N SER A 308 -11.58 -33.67 17.63
CA SER A 308 -10.54 -34.66 17.31
C SER A 308 -9.36 -34.15 16.47
N GLU A 309 -9.47 -32.99 15.82
CA GLU A 309 -8.33 -32.31 15.16
C GLU A 309 -8.58 -30.81 15.14
N ARG A 310 -7.48 -30.02 15.19
CA ARG A 310 -7.45 -28.63 14.73
C ARG A 310 -7.74 -28.62 13.22
N GLY A 311 -9.02 -28.70 12.87
CA GLY A 311 -9.56 -28.70 11.50
C GLY A 311 -10.19 -30.03 11.09
N GLY A 312 -11.51 -30.00 10.88
CA GLY A 312 -12.24 -30.87 9.95
C GLY A 312 -12.81 -32.19 10.51
N THR A 313 -14.02 -32.15 11.10
CA THR A 313 -14.87 -33.34 11.29
C THR A 313 -16.37 -33.13 11.01
N GLY A 314 -16.74 -32.13 10.20
CA GLY A 314 -18.09 -32.05 9.62
C GLY A 314 -19.22 -31.65 10.57
N LYS A 315 -18.94 -31.28 11.83
CA LYS A 315 -19.89 -30.50 12.63
C LYS A 315 -19.95 -29.09 12.04
N THR A 316 -21.12 -28.68 11.56
CA THR A 316 -21.37 -27.33 11.04
C THR A 316 -21.46 -26.34 12.20
N ILE A 317 -20.95 -25.12 12.00
CA ILE A 317 -21.18 -23.99 12.91
C ILE A 317 -22.67 -23.87 13.23
N ASP A 318 -22.99 -23.55 14.48
CA ASP A 318 -24.34 -23.11 14.82
C ASP A 318 -24.63 -21.79 14.09
N LEU A 319 -25.40 -21.89 13.01
CA LEU A 319 -25.70 -20.77 12.12
C LEU A 319 -26.46 -19.65 12.85
N ALA A 320 -27.19 -19.97 13.93
CA ALA A 320 -27.89 -18.96 14.72
C ALA A 320 -26.88 -18.10 15.52
N ILE A 321 -25.86 -18.72 16.11
CA ILE A 321 -24.77 -17.98 16.78
C ILE A 321 -24.01 -17.13 15.76
N ALA A 322 -23.65 -17.71 14.60
CA ALA A 322 -22.96 -16.98 13.56
C ALA A 322 -23.76 -15.76 13.06
N ARG A 323 -25.08 -15.90 12.89
CA ARG A 323 -25.95 -14.80 12.47
C ARG A 323 -25.98 -13.67 13.50
N ARG A 324 -26.05 -13.99 14.79
CA ARG A 324 -25.97 -12.99 15.87
C ARG A 324 -24.64 -12.25 15.87
N ILE A 325 -23.54 -12.93 15.55
CA ILE A 325 -22.22 -12.29 15.47
C ILE A 325 -22.14 -11.32 14.27
N VAL A 326 -22.72 -11.68 13.13
CA VAL A 326 -22.82 -10.78 11.95
C VAL A 326 -23.61 -9.50 12.26
N GLU A 327 -24.57 -9.55 13.19
CA GLU A 327 -25.34 -8.36 13.60
C GLU A 327 -24.54 -7.38 14.48
N ILE A 328 -23.49 -7.85 15.16
CA ILE A 328 -22.70 -7.04 16.11
C ILE A 328 -21.27 -6.75 15.63
N ALA A 329 -20.80 -7.42 14.56
CA ALA A 329 -19.47 -7.26 14.00
C ALA A 329 -19.53 -7.06 12.48
N ASP A 330 -18.88 -6.01 11.99
CA ASP A 330 -18.97 -5.59 10.58
C ASP A 330 -18.34 -6.60 9.60
N ARG A 331 -17.28 -7.29 10.03
CA ARG A 331 -16.50 -8.19 9.17
C ARG A 331 -16.38 -9.57 9.78
N VAL A 332 -17.28 -10.46 9.38
CA VAL A 332 -17.32 -11.84 9.84
C VAL A 332 -16.93 -12.79 8.70
N TYR A 333 -15.90 -13.59 8.94
CA TYR A 333 -15.51 -14.72 8.12
C TYR A 333 -16.19 -15.97 8.68
N LEU A 334 -16.88 -16.72 7.81
CA LEU A 334 -17.42 -18.04 8.15
C LEU A 334 -16.47 -19.12 7.62
N ALA A 335 -15.98 -19.97 8.51
CA ALA A 335 -15.08 -21.08 8.20
C ALA A 335 -15.65 -22.40 8.75
N GLY A 336 -14.85 -23.47 8.67
CA GLY A 336 -15.16 -24.74 9.33
C GLY A 336 -16.03 -25.66 8.48
N GLY A 337 -15.41 -26.64 7.82
CA GLY A 337 -16.13 -27.69 7.10
C GLY A 337 -16.91 -27.22 5.86
N LEU A 338 -16.66 -26.00 5.36
CA LEU A 338 -17.31 -25.50 4.16
C LEU A 338 -16.82 -26.27 2.91
N THR A 339 -17.75 -26.58 2.03
CA THR A 339 -17.56 -27.26 0.74
C THR A 339 -18.45 -26.64 -0.33
N ALA A 340 -18.26 -27.00 -1.59
CA ALA A 340 -19.07 -26.46 -2.69
C ALA A 340 -20.57 -26.81 -2.53
N GLU A 341 -20.88 -27.89 -1.81
CA GLU A 341 -22.24 -28.37 -1.59
C GLU A 341 -22.99 -27.60 -0.49
N ASN A 342 -22.29 -26.98 0.47
CA ASN A 342 -22.92 -26.33 1.63
C ASN A 342 -22.71 -24.81 1.71
N VAL A 343 -21.75 -24.26 0.95
CA VAL A 343 -21.35 -22.85 1.09
C VAL A 343 -22.46 -21.88 0.73
N SER A 344 -23.26 -22.17 -0.31
CA SER A 344 -24.35 -21.28 -0.71
C SER A 344 -25.42 -21.16 0.37
N ASP A 345 -25.77 -22.27 1.03
CA ASP A 345 -26.78 -22.26 2.10
C ASP A 345 -26.24 -21.58 3.36
N ALA A 346 -24.97 -21.81 3.69
CA ALA A 346 -24.30 -21.10 4.78
C ALA A 346 -24.28 -19.59 4.55
N ILE A 347 -23.98 -19.14 3.33
CA ILE A 347 -24.00 -17.72 2.96
C ILE A 347 -25.41 -17.14 3.04
N ARG A 348 -26.44 -17.82 2.53
CA ARG A 348 -27.83 -17.33 2.59
C ARG A 348 -28.33 -17.20 4.03
N ALA A 349 -27.97 -18.16 4.88
CA ALA A 349 -28.38 -18.18 6.28
C ALA A 349 -27.68 -17.10 7.12
N VAL A 350 -26.37 -16.91 6.92
CA VAL A 350 -25.53 -16.07 7.81
C VAL A 350 -25.26 -14.69 7.21
N GLN A 351 -25.23 -14.56 5.88
CA GLN A 351 -24.74 -13.43 5.09
C GLN A 351 -23.41 -12.87 5.63
N PRO A 352 -22.35 -13.70 5.70
CA PRO A 352 -21.07 -13.26 6.21
C PRO A 352 -20.37 -12.31 5.23
N PHE A 353 -19.45 -11.51 5.74
CA PHE A 353 -18.54 -10.69 4.94
C PHE A 353 -17.70 -11.56 3.99
N ALA A 354 -17.22 -12.71 4.49
CA ALA A 354 -16.43 -13.65 3.73
C ALA A 354 -16.69 -15.10 4.16
N VAL A 355 -16.42 -16.04 3.26
CA VAL A 355 -16.27 -17.47 3.57
C VAL A 355 -14.80 -17.87 3.45
N ASP A 356 -14.33 -18.73 4.34
CA ASP A 356 -12.97 -19.25 4.38
C ASP A 356 -12.97 -20.78 4.26
N VAL A 357 -12.20 -21.30 3.29
CA VAL A 357 -12.10 -22.75 3.07
C VAL A 357 -10.65 -23.21 2.98
N ALA A 358 -10.34 -24.31 3.65
CA ALA A 358 -9.06 -24.99 3.57
C ALA A 358 -9.22 -26.41 3.01
N SER A 359 -9.69 -27.36 3.82
CA SER A 359 -9.77 -28.79 3.48
C SER A 359 -10.89 -29.14 2.49
N GLY A 360 -11.99 -28.36 2.47
CA GLY A 360 -13.12 -28.62 1.57
C GLY A 360 -12.76 -28.56 0.08
N VAL A 361 -11.65 -27.91 -0.26
CA VAL A 361 -11.15 -27.74 -1.63
C VAL A 361 -9.79 -28.40 -1.86
N GLU A 362 -9.40 -29.34 -1.01
CA GLU A 362 -8.13 -30.07 -1.12
C GLU A 362 -8.27 -31.43 -1.80
N SER A 363 -7.21 -31.84 -2.50
CA SER A 363 -6.97 -33.22 -2.91
C SER A 363 -6.15 -33.98 -1.86
N ALA A 364 -5.26 -33.28 -1.16
CA ALA A 364 -4.49 -33.73 -0.01
C ALA A 364 -4.17 -32.52 0.89
N PRO A 365 -3.85 -32.70 2.19
CA PRO A 365 -3.50 -31.58 3.06
C PRO A 365 -2.42 -30.68 2.44
N GLY A 366 -2.72 -29.39 2.26
CA GLY A 366 -1.82 -28.41 1.63
C GLY A 366 -1.86 -28.36 0.10
N LYS A 367 -2.47 -29.35 -0.57
CA LYS A 367 -2.61 -29.37 -2.03
C LYS A 367 -4.06 -29.15 -2.47
N LYS A 368 -4.31 -28.04 -3.18
CA LYS A 368 -5.65 -27.69 -3.65
C LYS A 368 -6.05 -28.52 -4.86
N ASP A 369 -7.32 -28.89 -4.91
CA ASP A 369 -7.95 -29.46 -6.08
C ASP A 369 -8.61 -28.31 -6.86
N HIS A 370 -8.05 -27.96 -8.02
CA HIS A 370 -8.49 -26.82 -8.82
C HIS A 370 -9.96 -26.91 -9.22
N LYS A 371 -10.50 -28.13 -9.42
CA LYS A 371 -11.93 -28.31 -9.73
C LYS A 371 -12.80 -28.00 -8.52
N LYS A 372 -12.38 -28.44 -7.33
CA LYS A 372 -13.11 -28.13 -6.08
C LYS A 372 -13.02 -26.65 -5.73
N VAL A 373 -11.88 -26.01 -5.95
CA VAL A 373 -11.69 -24.56 -5.76
C VAL A 373 -12.67 -23.80 -6.64
N ALA A 374 -12.71 -24.10 -7.94
CA ALA A 374 -13.64 -23.47 -8.87
C ALA A 374 -15.11 -23.70 -8.47
N ALA A 375 -15.48 -24.94 -8.15
CA ALA A 375 -16.84 -25.28 -7.71
C ALA A 375 -17.25 -24.53 -6.44
N PHE A 376 -16.35 -24.42 -5.47
CA PHE A 376 -16.59 -23.70 -4.22
C PHE A 376 -16.80 -22.20 -4.46
N ILE A 377 -15.91 -21.56 -5.23
CA ILE A 377 -15.99 -20.13 -5.47
C ILE A 377 -17.27 -19.80 -6.25
N ASN A 378 -17.61 -20.58 -7.29
CA ASN A 378 -18.86 -20.40 -8.02
C ASN A 378 -20.08 -20.52 -7.09
N ALA A 379 -20.15 -21.59 -6.29
CA ALA A 379 -21.24 -21.79 -5.34
C ALA A 379 -21.34 -20.64 -4.31
N ALA A 380 -20.21 -20.08 -3.89
CA ALA A 380 -20.19 -18.96 -2.96
C ALA A 380 -20.65 -17.64 -3.60
N LYS A 381 -20.20 -17.37 -4.83
CA LYS A 381 -20.53 -16.13 -5.57
C LYS A 381 -21.98 -16.12 -6.09
N ASP A 382 -22.55 -17.28 -6.41
CA ASP A 382 -23.94 -17.43 -6.87
C ASP A 382 -24.97 -17.46 -5.72
N ALA A 383 -24.54 -17.30 -4.48
CA ALA A 383 -25.41 -17.48 -3.32
C ALA A 383 -26.43 -16.34 -3.12
N LEU A 384 -26.11 -15.11 -3.55
CA LEU A 384 -26.86 -13.87 -3.28
C LEU A 384 -27.16 -13.07 -4.55
#